data_AF-A0A7Y0HWL7-F1
#
_entry.id   AF-A0A7Y0HWL7-F1
#
_cell.length_a   1.000
_cell.length_b   1.000
_cell.length_c   1.000
_cell.angle_alpha   90.00
_cell.angle_beta   90.00
_cell.angle_gamma   90.00
#
_symmetry.space_group_name_H-M   'P 1'
#
loop_
_entity.id
_entity.type
_entity.pdbx_description
1 polymer ?
#
loop_
_entity_poly.entity_id
_entity_poly.type
_entity_poly.pdbx_seq_one_letter_code
_entity_poly.pdbx_strand_id
1 'polypeptide(L)'
;MSANSNDTNQETRNNQDTSANQTYAGSPTIANGNRHGRGYGRMHTIDKRRTIHPETTRLGLDHPDINLLDAEAVAQRDRGEAEIDKERRAASVDAAGSKKAAQHGHALAGILGPAFVAAVAYVDPGNVAANITSGARYGYLLVWVLVLANAMSVLIQYQSAKLGIVTGKSLPELLGERMGDAGRFMFFAQAEVIAIATDLAELIGGAIALNLLFGLPLFVGGCVIGAVSTVLLLFEGGKTHRMFEKIVIALLLVITFGFIAGLFIAPPNPSDVAGGLIPRFTTTDSVLMASSMLGATVMPHAIYLHSTLVNDHYAGGQAKPTIKRLLDGSKIDVVWALLLAGTVNLSLLILAANSLYGMSGTDSIEGAQHAIVSVLGPVIGTIFSIGLLASSLSSTSVGTYAGSEIMHGLLRIKAPMWACRVVTLVPGLIVLWFAPNPTEALVIGQVILSVGIPFAIIPLMRYTHSKELMGQWVDGPVKHALFIAVAVLIIALNVLLIVLTFLGKA
;
A
#
# COMPACT_ATOMS: atom_id res chain seq x y z
N MET A 1 -8.29 55.37 -39.26
CA MET A 1 -8.35 56.08 -40.55
C MET A 1 -8.21 55.00 -41.60
N SER A 2 -9.30 54.65 -42.32
CA SER A 2 -9.44 53.47 -43.22
C SER A 2 -9.35 52.10 -42.49
N ALA A 3 -10.05 50.99 -42.82
CA ALA A 3 -10.77 50.49 -44.02
C ALA A 3 -9.84 50.08 -45.20
N ASN A 4 -10.09 49.10 -46.07
CA ASN A 4 -11.13 48.04 -46.19
C ASN A 4 -10.41 46.75 -46.75
N SER A 5 -10.96 45.61 -47.21
CA SER A 5 -12.31 45.02 -47.47
C SER A 5 -12.13 43.48 -47.45
N ASN A 6 -13.06 42.61 -47.03
CA ASN A 6 -14.38 42.20 -47.58
C ASN A 6 -14.34 41.16 -48.75
N ASP A 7 -15.13 40.09 -48.59
CA ASP A 7 -15.65 39.12 -49.60
C ASP A 7 -14.65 38.17 -50.32
N THR A 8 -15.04 37.02 -50.90
CA THR A 8 -16.38 36.52 -51.30
C THR A 8 -16.44 34.96 -51.34
N ASN A 9 -17.64 34.36 -51.12
CA ASN A 9 -18.31 33.26 -51.87
C ASN A 9 -17.58 31.96 -52.35
N GLN A 10 -18.28 30.85 -52.69
CA GLN A 10 -19.54 30.21 -52.26
C GLN A 10 -19.66 28.80 -52.92
N GLU A 11 -20.60 27.97 -52.43
CA GLU A 11 -21.30 26.85 -53.11
C GLU A 11 -20.58 25.82 -54.01
N THR A 12 -20.68 24.54 -53.60
CA THR A 12 -21.25 23.41 -54.39
C THR A 12 -21.27 22.16 -53.46
N ARG A 13 -22.37 21.57 -52.96
CA ARG A 13 -23.79 21.41 -53.33
C ARG A 13 -24.07 20.17 -54.20
N ASN A 14 -25.01 19.33 -53.75
CA ASN A 14 -25.60 18.12 -54.38
C ASN A 14 -24.70 16.85 -54.46
N ASN A 15 -25.20 15.59 -54.39
CA ASN A 15 -26.60 15.12 -54.27
C ASN A 15 -26.77 13.67 -53.72
N GLN A 16 -27.96 13.39 -53.14
CA GLN A 16 -28.93 12.28 -53.41
C GLN A 16 -28.45 10.88 -53.92
N ASP A 17 -29.11 9.73 -53.66
CA ASP A 17 -30.27 9.34 -52.81
C ASP A 17 -30.39 7.78 -52.74
N THR A 18 -31.48 7.26 -52.13
CA THR A 18 -32.05 5.89 -52.24
C THR A 18 -31.39 4.72 -51.46
N SER A 19 -32.08 3.59 -51.18
CA SER A 19 -33.44 3.30 -50.64
C SER A 19 -33.69 1.76 -50.60
N ALA A 20 -34.63 1.31 -49.76
CA ALA A 20 -35.09 -0.09 -49.56
C ALA A 20 -34.07 -1.07 -48.90
N ASN A 21 -34.39 -2.02 -47.99
CA ASN A 21 -35.61 -2.71 -47.49
C ASN A 21 -35.83 -4.15 -48.04
N GLN A 22 -36.42 -5.03 -47.21
CA GLN A 22 -36.64 -6.50 -47.36
C GLN A 22 -35.38 -7.37 -47.12
N THR A 23 -35.25 -8.39 -46.27
CA THR A 23 -36.09 -9.15 -45.29
C THR A 23 -36.50 -10.60 -45.69
N TYR A 24 -36.31 -11.54 -44.75
CA TYR A 24 -36.91 -12.89 -44.56
C TYR A 24 -36.23 -14.21 -45.06
N ALA A 25 -36.49 -15.25 -44.24
CA ALA A 25 -36.36 -16.72 -44.40
C ALA A 25 -34.99 -17.39 -44.07
N GLY A 26 -34.90 -18.47 -43.26
CA GLY A 26 -35.84 -18.95 -42.21
C GLY A 26 -35.82 -20.45 -41.87
N SER A 27 -35.74 -20.78 -40.56
CA SER A 27 -36.37 -21.97 -39.88
C SER A 27 -35.90 -23.41 -40.20
N PRO A 28 -36.24 -24.45 -39.40
CA PRO A 28 -36.60 -24.49 -37.96
C PRO A 28 -36.04 -25.69 -37.13
N THR A 29 -36.27 -25.66 -35.81
CA THR A 29 -36.49 -26.77 -34.84
C THR A 29 -35.90 -28.18 -35.03
N ILE A 30 -35.32 -28.71 -33.94
CA ILE A 30 -35.94 -29.84 -33.19
C ILE A 30 -35.94 -29.48 -31.69
N ALA A 31 -36.99 -29.87 -30.96
CA ALA A 31 -37.07 -29.82 -29.51
C ALA A 31 -37.33 -31.21 -28.94
N ASN A 32 -36.74 -31.52 -27.78
CA ASN A 32 -37.29 -32.53 -26.88
C ASN A 32 -36.83 -32.24 -25.44
N GLY A 33 -37.61 -32.64 -24.45
CA GLY A 33 -37.28 -32.42 -23.04
C GLY A 33 -37.97 -33.44 -22.13
N ASN A 34 -37.50 -33.57 -20.89
CA ASN A 34 -38.25 -34.32 -19.89
C ASN A 34 -38.02 -33.81 -18.46
N ARG A 35 -38.90 -34.20 -17.54
CA ARG A 35 -39.00 -33.70 -16.15
C ARG A 35 -38.48 -34.72 -15.13
N HIS A 36 -38.53 -34.32 -13.85
CA HIS A 36 -38.28 -35.05 -12.59
C HIS A 36 -36.84 -34.95 -12.01
N GLY A 37 -36.62 -34.83 -10.69
CA GLY A 37 -37.55 -34.46 -9.60
C GLY A 37 -37.42 -35.26 -8.30
N ARG A 38 -36.93 -34.62 -7.20
CA ARG A 38 -36.73 -35.18 -5.83
C ARG A 38 -35.63 -36.27 -5.79
N GLY A 39 -35.02 -36.64 -4.64
CA GLY A 39 -35.02 -36.07 -3.28
C GLY A 39 -34.66 -37.11 -2.20
N TYR A 40 -34.00 -36.68 -1.10
CA TYR A 40 -33.64 -37.44 0.13
C TYR A 40 -32.61 -38.60 0.05
N GLY A 41 -31.95 -38.88 1.19
CA GLY A 41 -31.24 -40.15 1.44
C GLY A 41 -30.00 -40.08 2.36
N ARG A 42 -30.14 -40.38 3.67
CA ARG A 42 -29.03 -40.88 4.53
C ARG A 42 -29.13 -42.40 4.64
N MET A 43 -28.01 -43.13 4.75
CA MET A 43 -27.80 -44.12 5.85
C MET A 43 -26.34 -44.61 5.95
N HIS A 44 -26.02 -45.28 7.07
CA HIS A 44 -24.74 -45.95 7.37
C HIS A 44 -24.62 -47.36 6.78
N THR A 45 -23.38 -47.83 6.58
CA THR A 45 -22.86 -49.20 6.87
C THR A 45 -21.32 -49.20 6.72
N ILE A 46 -20.49 -50.04 7.35
CA ILE A 46 -20.52 -50.80 8.63
C ILE A 46 -19.03 -51.08 9.01
N ASP A 47 -18.68 -51.18 10.30
CA ASP A 47 -17.33 -51.55 10.78
C ASP A 47 -17.11 -53.10 10.74
N LYS A 48 -15.88 -53.55 10.47
CA LYS A 48 -15.44 -54.95 10.58
C LYS A 48 -13.99 -55.05 11.09
N ARG A 49 -13.82 -55.11 12.41
CA ARG A 49 -12.61 -55.65 13.05
C ARG A 49 -12.53 -57.17 12.87
N ARG A 50 -11.31 -57.72 12.93
CA ARG A 50 -11.07 -59.15 13.21
C ARG A 50 -9.99 -59.26 14.28
N THR A 51 -10.34 -59.88 15.41
CA THR A 51 -9.41 -60.34 16.44
C THR A 51 -9.02 -61.80 16.19
N ILE A 52 -7.91 -62.24 16.80
CA ILE A 52 -7.43 -63.63 16.79
C ILE A 52 -7.26 -64.07 18.25
N HIS A 53 -7.66 -65.31 18.56
CA HIS A 53 -7.31 -66.01 19.79
C HIS A 53 -6.66 -67.37 19.42
N PRO A 54 -5.72 -67.89 20.22
CA PRO A 54 -5.03 -69.15 19.95
C PRO A 54 -5.66 -70.35 20.67
N GLU A 55 -5.45 -71.56 20.16
CA GLU A 55 -5.51 -72.80 20.95
C GLU A 55 -4.59 -73.88 20.34
N THR A 56 -4.21 -74.89 21.12
CA THR A 56 -3.04 -75.76 20.85
C THR A 56 -3.38 -77.23 20.66
N THR A 57 -2.58 -77.96 19.87
CA THR A 57 -2.38 -79.42 19.99
C THR A 57 -0.91 -79.77 19.72
N ARG A 58 -0.39 -80.81 20.39
CA ARG A 58 1.04 -81.20 20.39
C ARG A 58 1.36 -82.27 19.34
N LEU A 59 2.61 -82.27 18.89
CA LEU A 59 3.49 -83.44 18.72
C LEU A 59 4.94 -82.94 18.89
N GLY A 60 5.86 -83.77 19.38
CA GLY A 60 7.20 -83.32 19.77
C GLY A 60 8.31 -84.35 19.48
N LEU A 61 9.56 -83.88 19.58
CA LEU A 61 10.80 -84.65 19.59
C LEU A 61 11.90 -83.75 20.20
N ASP A 62 12.77 -84.31 21.04
CA ASP A 62 13.82 -83.56 21.75
C ASP A 62 15.12 -83.48 20.94
N HIS A 63 15.74 -82.29 20.89
CA HIS A 63 17.15 -82.11 20.54
C HIS A 63 17.71 -80.81 21.18
N PRO A 64 18.90 -80.80 21.83
CA PRO A 64 19.33 -79.64 22.62
C PRO A 64 19.84 -78.45 21.81
N ASP A 65 20.44 -78.69 20.64
CA ASP A 65 21.41 -77.77 20.02
C ASP A 65 20.78 -76.62 19.20
N ILE A 66 19.45 -76.59 19.06
CA ILE A 66 18.74 -75.57 18.27
C ILE A 66 18.57 -74.25 19.06
N ASN A 67 18.44 -74.33 20.39
CA ASN A 67 18.04 -73.19 21.24
C ASN A 67 19.03 -72.01 21.27
N LEU A 68 20.33 -72.20 20.99
CA LEU A 68 21.28 -71.09 20.98
C LEU A 68 21.19 -70.25 19.69
N LEU A 69 21.00 -70.89 18.53
CA LEU A 69 20.94 -70.19 17.24
C LEU A 69 19.69 -69.29 17.16
N ASP A 70 18.54 -69.80 17.63
CA ASP A 70 17.32 -68.99 17.70
C ASP A 70 17.43 -67.85 18.72
N ALA A 71 18.12 -68.06 19.85
CA ALA A 71 18.32 -67.02 20.86
C ALA A 71 19.20 -65.85 20.33
N GLU A 72 20.28 -66.15 19.61
CA GLU A 72 21.10 -65.10 18.98
C GLU A 72 20.37 -64.41 17.82
N ALA A 73 19.60 -65.15 17.02
CA ALA A 73 18.79 -64.58 15.94
C ALA A 73 17.70 -63.62 16.46
N VAL A 74 17.00 -63.98 17.55
CA VAL A 74 16.04 -63.08 18.22
C VAL A 74 16.76 -61.87 18.83
N ALA A 75 17.89 -62.06 19.52
CA ALA A 75 18.64 -60.96 20.13
C ALA A 75 19.23 -59.98 19.11
N GLN A 76 19.56 -60.42 17.88
CA GLN A 76 19.94 -59.54 16.78
C GLN A 76 18.72 -58.79 16.20
N ARG A 77 17.58 -59.48 16.06
CA ARG A 77 16.34 -58.90 15.55
C ARG A 77 15.79 -57.79 16.46
N ASP A 78 15.72 -58.03 17.76
CA ASP A 78 15.28 -57.04 18.75
C ASP A 78 16.17 -55.78 18.75
N ARG A 79 17.49 -55.94 18.55
CA ARG A 79 18.42 -54.81 18.40
C ARG A 79 18.13 -54.02 17.12
N GLY A 80 17.94 -54.70 16.00
CA GLY A 80 17.60 -54.06 14.72
C GLY A 80 16.28 -53.29 14.79
N GLU A 81 15.23 -53.88 15.39
CA GLU A 81 13.94 -53.21 15.56
C GLU A 81 14.03 -52.00 16.52
N ALA A 82 14.82 -52.10 17.60
CA ALA A 82 15.08 -50.98 18.51
C ALA A 82 15.89 -49.83 17.85
N GLU A 83 16.84 -50.16 16.97
CA GLU A 83 17.62 -49.16 16.23
C GLU A 83 16.77 -48.46 15.15
N ILE A 84 15.96 -49.22 14.40
CA ILE A 84 14.99 -48.68 13.43
C ILE A 84 13.96 -47.76 14.11
N ASP A 85 13.44 -48.10 15.29
CA ASP A 85 12.49 -47.22 15.99
C ASP A 85 13.17 -45.95 16.54
N LYS A 86 14.47 -46.03 16.88
CA LYS A 86 15.29 -44.88 17.29
C LYS A 86 15.54 -43.92 16.12
N GLU A 87 15.86 -44.44 14.93
CA GLU A 87 15.96 -43.65 13.70
C GLU A 87 14.62 -43.02 13.30
N ARG A 88 13.51 -43.78 13.37
CA ARG A 88 12.15 -43.26 13.12
C ARG A 88 11.80 -42.12 14.06
N ARG A 89 12.15 -42.22 15.35
CA ARG A 89 11.95 -41.14 16.32
C ARG A 89 12.78 -39.91 15.98
N ALA A 90 14.08 -40.06 15.67
CA ALA A 90 14.93 -38.94 15.23
C ALA A 90 14.35 -38.23 14.00
N ALA A 91 14.07 -38.99 12.93
CA ALA A 91 13.47 -38.46 11.70
C ALA A 91 12.10 -37.78 11.95
N SER A 92 11.30 -38.26 12.92
CA SER A 92 10.03 -37.61 13.29
C SER A 92 10.23 -36.26 13.99
N VAL A 93 11.29 -36.13 14.80
CA VAL A 93 11.64 -34.88 15.51
C VAL A 93 12.18 -33.85 14.53
N ASP A 94 13.07 -34.26 13.62
CA ASP A 94 13.61 -33.39 12.58
C ASP A 94 12.53 -32.96 11.58
N ALA A 95 11.62 -33.87 11.19
CA ALA A 95 10.47 -33.51 10.37
C ALA A 95 9.50 -32.55 11.08
N ALA A 96 9.35 -32.63 12.41
CA ALA A 96 8.54 -31.70 13.20
C ALA A 96 9.22 -30.33 13.37
N GLY A 97 10.54 -30.30 13.56
CA GLY A 97 11.35 -29.08 13.59
C GLY A 97 11.35 -28.36 12.24
N SER A 98 11.63 -29.09 11.16
CA SER A 98 11.60 -28.58 9.78
C SER A 98 10.21 -28.06 9.39
N LYS A 99 9.13 -28.80 9.70
CA LYS A 99 7.76 -28.30 9.46
C LYS A 99 7.45 -27.03 10.26
N LYS A 100 7.91 -26.91 11.51
CA LYS A 100 7.79 -25.64 12.27
C LYS A 100 8.56 -24.51 11.60
N ALA A 101 9.79 -24.72 11.16
CA ALA A 101 10.59 -23.68 10.48
C ALA A 101 9.92 -23.23 9.17
N ALA A 102 9.56 -24.17 8.30
CA ALA A 102 8.91 -23.90 7.02
C ALA A 102 7.54 -23.20 7.17
N GLN A 103 6.74 -23.58 8.18
CA GLN A 103 5.45 -22.92 8.44
C GLN A 103 5.61 -21.45 8.87
N HIS A 104 6.62 -21.10 9.66
CA HIS A 104 6.84 -19.69 10.02
C HIS A 104 7.31 -18.85 8.83
N GLY A 105 8.22 -19.38 8.00
CA GLY A 105 8.69 -18.69 6.79
C GLY A 105 7.57 -18.39 5.81
N HIS A 106 6.73 -19.38 5.47
CA HIS A 106 5.62 -19.17 4.54
C HIS A 106 4.44 -18.39 5.14
N ALA A 107 4.21 -18.45 6.46
CA ALA A 107 3.21 -17.58 7.10
C ALA A 107 3.63 -16.11 7.04
N LEU A 108 4.91 -15.79 7.35
CA LEU A 108 5.44 -14.43 7.22
C LEU A 108 5.42 -13.95 5.76
N ALA A 109 5.81 -14.79 4.80
CA ALA A 109 5.78 -14.44 3.38
C ALA A 109 4.37 -14.17 2.81
N GLY A 110 3.31 -14.64 3.48
CA GLY A 110 1.93 -14.20 3.22
C GLY A 110 1.61 -12.88 3.94
N ILE A 111 1.88 -12.82 5.24
CA ILE A 111 1.57 -11.67 6.12
C ILE A 111 2.25 -10.37 5.65
N LEU A 112 3.42 -10.43 5.00
CA LEU A 112 4.18 -9.27 4.49
C LEU A 112 3.54 -8.52 3.30
N GLY A 113 2.32 -8.89 2.86
CA GLY A 113 1.63 -8.20 1.76
C GLY A 113 1.01 -6.86 2.17
N PRO A 114 0.00 -6.85 3.07
CA PRO A 114 -0.77 -5.66 3.41
C PRO A 114 0.01 -4.40 3.78
N ALA A 115 0.98 -4.45 4.71
CA ALA A 115 1.72 -3.24 5.06
C ALA A 115 2.74 -2.83 3.99
N PHE A 116 3.21 -3.75 3.14
CA PHE A 116 4.09 -3.38 2.02
C PHE A 116 3.32 -2.61 0.94
N VAL A 117 2.11 -3.04 0.59
CA VAL A 117 1.19 -2.26 -0.27
C VAL A 117 0.96 -0.87 0.32
N ALA A 118 0.66 -0.79 1.62
CA ALA A 118 0.48 0.49 2.31
C ALA A 118 1.76 1.35 2.34
N ALA A 119 2.95 0.74 2.44
CA ALA A 119 4.23 1.44 2.48
C ALA A 119 4.72 1.93 1.10
N VAL A 120 4.21 1.40 -0.03
CA VAL A 120 4.48 1.98 -1.35
C VAL A 120 3.90 3.40 -1.45
N ALA A 121 2.77 3.68 -0.78
CA ALA A 121 2.21 5.03 -0.69
C ALA A 121 3.16 6.03 -0.01
N TYR A 122 3.98 5.57 0.95
CA TYR A 122 4.97 6.40 1.65
C TYR A 122 6.17 6.80 0.78
N VAL A 123 6.24 6.34 -0.47
CA VAL A 123 7.30 6.65 -1.45
C VAL A 123 6.69 7.25 -2.74
N ASP A 124 5.51 7.87 -2.62
CA ASP A 124 4.82 8.56 -3.70
C ASP A 124 5.57 9.84 -4.17
N PRO A 125 5.18 10.43 -5.31
CA PRO A 125 5.76 11.69 -5.78
C PRO A 125 5.67 12.86 -4.79
N GLY A 126 4.64 12.94 -3.96
CA GLY A 126 4.47 13.94 -2.91
C GLY A 126 5.56 13.83 -1.84
N ASN A 127 5.79 12.62 -1.29
CA ASN A 127 6.90 12.36 -0.38
C ASN A 127 8.26 12.60 -1.04
N VAL A 128 8.46 12.14 -2.28
CA VAL A 128 9.73 12.35 -3.01
C VAL A 128 10.02 13.85 -3.16
N ALA A 129 9.05 14.64 -3.61
CA ALA A 129 9.19 16.09 -3.79
C ALA A 129 9.41 16.83 -2.46
N ALA A 130 8.63 16.52 -1.43
CA ALA A 130 8.75 17.17 -0.13
C ALA A 130 10.12 16.91 0.51
N ASN A 131 10.63 15.67 0.45
CA ASN A 131 11.92 15.30 1.02
C ASN A 131 13.11 15.91 0.24
N ILE A 132 13.04 15.91 -1.09
CA ILE A 132 14.05 16.53 -1.95
C ILE A 132 14.11 18.05 -1.73
N THR A 133 12.97 18.74 -1.82
CA THR A 133 12.91 20.20 -1.67
C THR A 133 13.36 20.64 -0.27
N SER A 134 13.03 19.85 0.76
CA SER A 134 13.51 20.06 2.13
C SER A 134 15.02 19.96 2.25
N GLY A 135 15.64 18.94 1.66
CA GLY A 135 17.09 18.79 1.65
C GLY A 135 17.78 19.92 0.87
N ALA A 136 17.26 20.28 -0.31
CA ALA A 136 17.82 21.35 -1.14
C ALA A 136 17.75 22.74 -0.45
N ARG A 137 16.64 23.07 0.23
CA ARG A 137 16.46 24.37 0.90
C ARG A 137 17.04 24.46 2.30
N TYR A 138 16.95 23.39 3.10
CA TYR A 138 17.27 23.44 4.53
C TYR A 138 18.39 22.48 4.95
N GLY A 139 18.97 21.74 4.00
CA GLY A 139 20.02 20.77 4.28
C GLY A 139 19.54 19.70 5.27
N TYR A 140 20.38 19.38 6.25
CA TYR A 140 20.06 18.37 7.26
C TYR A 140 19.05 18.84 8.33
N LEU A 141 18.64 20.11 8.36
CA LEU A 141 17.81 20.70 9.43
C LEU A 141 16.49 19.94 9.69
N LEU A 142 15.90 19.35 8.65
CA LEU A 142 14.59 18.70 8.71
C LEU A 142 14.65 17.16 8.83
N VAL A 143 15.86 16.59 9.00
CA VAL A 143 16.05 15.13 9.20
C VAL A 143 15.26 14.62 10.41
N TRP A 144 15.31 15.33 11.55
CA TRP A 144 14.55 14.95 12.74
C TRP A 144 13.02 14.95 12.52
N VAL A 145 12.52 15.86 11.66
CA VAL A 145 11.09 15.95 11.35
C VAL A 145 10.65 14.70 10.59
N LEU A 146 11.41 14.27 9.58
CA LEU A 146 11.12 13.07 8.80
C LEU A 146 11.17 11.80 9.66
N VAL A 147 12.20 11.68 10.52
CA VAL A 147 12.34 10.55 11.45
C VAL A 147 11.16 10.49 12.42
N LEU A 148 10.72 11.64 12.95
CA LEU A 148 9.54 11.74 13.80
C LEU A 148 8.24 11.43 13.03
N ALA A 149 8.08 11.94 11.80
CA ALA A 149 6.94 11.68 10.93
C ALA A 149 6.77 10.18 10.64
N ASN A 150 7.87 9.47 10.36
CA ASN A 150 7.85 8.03 10.16
C ASN A 150 7.54 7.26 11.46
N ALA A 151 8.14 7.65 12.59
CA ALA A 151 7.86 7.03 13.89
C ALA A 151 6.38 7.19 14.31
N MET A 152 5.77 8.37 14.03
CA MET A 152 4.34 8.59 14.22
C MET A 152 3.49 7.76 13.24
N SER A 153 3.94 7.62 11.99
CA SER A 153 3.27 6.79 10.98
C SER A 153 3.24 5.31 11.36
N VAL A 154 4.34 4.76 11.92
CA VAL A 154 4.36 3.39 12.47
C VAL A 154 3.30 3.20 13.55
N LEU A 155 3.13 4.17 14.45
CA LEU A 155 2.08 4.11 15.48
C LEU A 155 0.68 4.16 14.86
N ILE A 156 0.42 5.10 13.95
CA ILE A 156 -0.88 5.32 13.30
C ILE A 156 -1.28 4.09 12.46
N GLN A 157 -0.38 3.59 11.62
CA GLN A 157 -0.63 2.46 10.72
C GLN A 157 -0.84 1.16 11.49
N TYR A 158 -0.04 0.89 12.55
CA TYR A 158 -0.29 -0.25 13.42
C TYR A 158 -1.65 -0.15 14.12
N GLN A 159 -2.10 1.04 14.53
CA GLN A 159 -3.42 1.21 15.13
C GLN A 159 -4.56 1.00 14.13
N SER A 160 -4.39 1.40 12.87
CA SER A 160 -5.38 1.15 11.81
C SER A 160 -5.48 -0.36 11.49
N ALA A 161 -4.35 -1.03 11.28
CA ALA A 161 -4.29 -2.48 11.12
C ALA A 161 -4.92 -3.21 12.32
N LYS A 162 -4.63 -2.78 13.55
CA LYS A 162 -5.24 -3.30 14.79
C LYS A 162 -6.75 -3.08 14.84
N LEU A 163 -7.27 -1.95 14.33
CA LEU A 163 -8.71 -1.71 14.25
C LEU A 163 -9.40 -2.71 13.32
N GLY A 164 -8.85 -2.93 12.12
CA GLY A 164 -9.30 -3.97 11.19
C GLY A 164 -9.28 -5.36 11.84
N ILE A 165 -8.10 -5.82 12.23
CA ILE A 165 -7.85 -7.16 12.80
C ILE A 165 -8.76 -7.49 14.01
N VAL A 166 -9.07 -6.52 14.87
CA VAL A 166 -9.87 -6.76 16.09
C VAL A 166 -11.37 -6.66 15.83
N THR A 167 -11.83 -5.73 14.99
CA THR A 167 -13.27 -5.51 14.76
C THR A 167 -13.84 -6.29 13.58
N GLY A 168 -12.98 -6.70 12.64
CA GLY A 168 -13.37 -7.31 11.37
C GLY A 168 -14.01 -6.33 10.39
N LYS A 169 -13.86 -5.02 10.61
CA LYS A 169 -14.42 -3.91 9.82
C LYS A 169 -13.37 -2.84 9.56
N SER A 170 -13.58 -2.01 8.54
CA SER A 170 -12.71 -0.86 8.27
C SER A 170 -13.06 0.38 9.07
N LEU A 171 -12.15 1.35 9.10
CA LEU A 171 -12.39 2.66 9.71
C LEU A 171 -13.55 3.42 9.02
N PRO A 172 -13.65 3.48 7.67
CA PRO A 172 -14.83 4.00 6.98
C PRO A 172 -16.14 3.29 7.33
N GLU A 173 -16.17 1.96 7.46
CA GLU A 173 -17.37 1.23 7.88
C GLU A 173 -17.79 1.60 9.30
N LEU A 174 -16.86 1.63 10.26
CA LEU A 174 -17.16 1.97 11.66
C LEU A 174 -17.65 3.42 11.84
N LEU A 175 -17.16 4.33 10.99
CA LEU A 175 -17.71 5.69 10.87
C LEU A 175 -19.12 5.66 10.27
N GLY A 176 -19.31 4.95 9.16
CA GLY A 176 -20.60 4.78 8.47
C GLY A 176 -21.68 4.02 9.25
N GLU A 177 -21.32 3.33 10.33
CA GLU A 177 -22.24 2.73 11.31
C GLU A 177 -22.57 3.63 12.50
N ARG A 178 -21.68 4.55 12.88
CA ARG A 178 -21.82 5.38 14.10
C ARG A 178 -22.14 6.86 13.85
N MET A 179 -22.12 7.31 12.59
CA MET A 179 -22.52 8.66 12.19
C MET A 179 -23.92 8.66 11.56
N GLY A 180 -24.73 9.70 11.84
CA GLY A 180 -25.97 9.95 11.11
C GLY A 180 -25.71 10.43 9.68
N ASP A 181 -26.72 10.34 8.80
CA ASP A 181 -26.53 10.44 7.34
C ASP A 181 -25.90 11.76 6.85
N ALA A 182 -26.28 12.89 7.45
CA ALA A 182 -25.63 14.19 7.15
C ALA A 182 -24.14 14.18 7.52
N GLY A 183 -23.77 13.55 8.64
CA GLY A 183 -22.38 13.38 9.05
C GLY A 183 -21.61 12.43 8.13
N ARG A 184 -22.24 11.32 7.70
CA ARG A 184 -21.68 10.38 6.73
C ARG A 184 -21.37 11.08 5.40
N PHE A 185 -22.29 11.91 4.91
CA PHE A 185 -22.10 12.68 3.67
C PHE A 185 -21.02 13.76 3.80
N MET A 186 -20.98 14.52 4.90
CA MET A 186 -19.93 15.52 5.13
C MET A 186 -18.53 14.89 5.23
N PHE A 187 -18.41 13.75 5.93
CA PHE A 187 -17.14 13.02 6.01
C PHE A 187 -16.75 12.44 4.64
N PHE A 188 -17.70 11.90 3.87
CA PHE A 188 -17.44 11.45 2.50
C PHE A 188 -16.92 12.59 1.62
N ALA A 189 -17.59 13.74 1.58
CA ALA A 189 -17.16 14.89 0.78
C ALA A 189 -15.77 15.40 1.19
N GLN A 190 -15.47 15.38 2.49
CA GLN A 190 -14.15 15.72 3.04
C GLN A 190 -13.07 14.70 2.63
N ALA A 191 -13.40 13.42 2.58
CA ALA A 191 -12.48 12.36 2.14
C ALA A 191 -12.26 12.37 0.62
N GLU A 192 -13.29 12.67 -0.17
CA GLU A 192 -13.19 12.83 -1.64
C GLU A 192 -12.25 13.98 -2.02
N VAL A 193 -12.27 15.08 -1.26
CA VAL A 193 -11.32 16.21 -1.44
C VAL A 193 -9.87 15.80 -1.13
N ILE A 194 -9.62 14.92 -0.15
CA ILE A 194 -8.28 14.33 0.06
C ILE A 194 -7.89 13.46 -1.14
N ALA A 195 -8.82 12.65 -1.67
CA ALA A 195 -8.56 11.77 -2.79
C ALA A 195 -8.19 12.57 -4.06
N ILE A 196 -8.94 13.63 -4.38
CA ILE A 196 -8.61 14.59 -5.46
C ILE A 196 -7.22 15.20 -5.27
N ALA A 197 -6.87 15.63 -4.05
CA ALA A 197 -5.56 16.22 -3.77
C ALA A 197 -4.41 15.19 -3.81
N THR A 198 -4.69 13.91 -3.55
CA THR A 198 -3.75 12.80 -3.71
C THR A 198 -3.53 12.51 -5.21
N ASP A 199 -4.61 12.33 -5.97
CA ASP A 199 -4.60 12.13 -7.42
C ASP A 199 -3.85 13.27 -8.14
N LEU A 200 -4.03 14.52 -7.69
CA LEU A 200 -3.29 15.68 -8.22
C LEU A 200 -1.77 15.52 -8.03
N ALA A 201 -1.31 15.07 -6.87
CA ALA A 201 0.11 14.86 -6.59
C ALA A 201 0.71 13.75 -7.48
N GLU A 202 -0.03 12.67 -7.69
CA GLU A 202 0.35 11.57 -8.59
C GLU A 202 0.39 12.00 -10.06
N LEU A 203 -0.59 12.79 -10.50
CA LEU A 203 -0.65 13.33 -11.87
C LEU A 203 0.52 14.27 -12.13
N ILE A 204 0.86 15.14 -11.19
CA ILE A 204 2.03 16.03 -11.27
C ILE A 204 3.32 15.19 -11.32
N GLY A 205 3.48 14.23 -10.41
CA GLY A 205 4.66 13.35 -10.37
C GLY A 205 4.88 12.57 -11.66
N GLY A 206 3.82 11.95 -12.18
CA GLY A 206 3.87 11.20 -13.42
C GLY A 206 4.04 12.08 -14.67
N ALA A 207 3.43 13.26 -14.68
CA ALA A 207 3.62 14.25 -15.76
C ALA A 207 5.07 14.73 -15.83
N ILE A 208 5.68 15.03 -14.68
CA ILE A 208 7.08 15.42 -14.58
C ILE A 208 7.99 14.26 -14.97
N ALA A 209 7.70 13.03 -14.53
CA ALA A 209 8.45 11.85 -14.95
C ALA A 209 8.42 11.65 -16.48
N LEU A 210 7.28 11.85 -17.13
CA LEU A 210 7.17 11.78 -18.60
C LEU A 210 7.83 12.97 -19.32
N ASN A 211 7.84 14.16 -18.72
CA ASN A 211 8.62 15.30 -19.22
C ASN A 211 10.12 14.99 -19.20
N LEU A 212 10.62 14.44 -18.10
CA LEU A 212 12.04 14.10 -17.91
C LEU A 212 12.51 12.90 -18.75
N LEU A 213 11.62 11.94 -19.08
CA LEU A 213 11.93 10.81 -19.97
C LEU A 213 11.84 11.17 -21.46
N PHE A 214 10.83 11.94 -21.87
CA PHE A 214 10.40 12.05 -23.27
C PHE A 214 10.24 13.49 -23.78
N GLY A 215 10.49 14.51 -22.95
CA GLY A 215 10.27 15.91 -23.30
C GLY A 215 8.79 16.31 -23.45
N LEU A 216 7.86 15.47 -22.96
CA LEU A 216 6.42 15.70 -23.14
C LEU A 216 5.92 16.91 -22.32
N PRO A 217 5.02 17.76 -22.86
CA PRO A 217 4.39 18.82 -22.08
C PRO A 217 3.61 18.27 -20.88
N LEU A 218 3.70 18.93 -19.72
CA LEU A 218 3.15 18.43 -18.46
C LEU A 218 1.68 18.01 -18.53
N PHE A 219 0.82 18.79 -19.18
CA PHE A 219 -0.59 18.41 -19.34
C PHE A 219 -0.77 17.13 -20.19
N VAL A 220 -0.01 16.98 -21.27
CA VAL A 220 -0.02 15.75 -22.10
C VAL A 220 0.48 14.57 -21.28
N GLY A 221 1.53 14.77 -20.47
CA GLY A 221 1.99 13.81 -19.48
C GLY A 221 0.88 13.39 -18.52
N GLY A 222 0.21 14.35 -17.88
CA GLY A 222 -0.91 14.10 -16.96
C GLY A 222 -2.07 13.33 -17.62
N CYS A 223 -2.45 13.67 -18.85
CA CYS A 223 -3.45 12.92 -19.61
C CYS A 223 -3.01 11.48 -19.91
N VAL A 224 -1.73 11.26 -20.27
CA VAL A 224 -1.18 9.91 -20.49
C VAL A 224 -1.16 9.11 -19.18
N ILE A 225 -0.74 9.70 -18.06
CA ILE A 225 -0.76 9.05 -16.73
C ILE A 225 -2.20 8.69 -16.35
N GLY A 226 -3.15 9.62 -16.48
CA GLY A 226 -4.55 9.39 -16.19
C GLY A 226 -5.15 8.25 -17.02
N ALA A 227 -4.84 8.20 -18.32
CA ALA A 227 -5.30 7.13 -19.21
C ALA A 227 -4.65 5.78 -18.86
N VAL A 228 -3.32 5.72 -18.72
CA VAL A 228 -2.57 4.50 -18.38
C VAL A 228 -3.00 3.96 -17.02
N SER A 229 -3.16 4.82 -16.01
CA SER A 229 -3.59 4.42 -14.68
C SER A 229 -5.03 3.93 -14.68
N THR A 230 -5.95 4.61 -15.38
CA THR A 230 -7.34 4.13 -15.52
C THR A 230 -7.42 2.79 -16.25
N VAL A 231 -6.56 2.53 -17.24
CA VAL A 231 -6.44 1.22 -17.89
C VAL A 231 -5.86 0.16 -16.94
N LEU A 232 -4.92 0.52 -16.06
CA LEU A 232 -4.34 -0.41 -15.07
C LEU A 232 -5.41 -0.94 -14.10
N LEU A 233 -6.39 -0.11 -13.71
CA LEU A 233 -7.53 -0.50 -12.87
C LEU A 233 -8.46 -1.53 -13.55
N LEU A 234 -8.51 -1.59 -14.88
CA LEU A 234 -9.27 -2.63 -15.59
C LEU A 234 -8.66 -4.04 -15.42
N PHE A 235 -7.42 -4.13 -14.93
CA PHE A 235 -6.71 -5.38 -14.63
C PHE A 235 -6.50 -5.63 -13.13
N GLU A 236 -7.18 -4.86 -12.28
CA GLU A 236 -7.11 -4.92 -10.81
C GLU A 236 -7.55 -6.30 -10.27
N GLY A 237 -6.96 -6.73 -9.14
CA GLY A 237 -7.07 -8.10 -8.61
C GLY A 237 -6.39 -9.20 -9.46
N GLY A 238 -6.10 -8.92 -10.73
CA GLY A 238 -5.49 -9.85 -11.69
C GLY A 238 -4.06 -10.27 -11.32
N LYS A 239 -3.51 -11.20 -12.14
CA LYS A 239 -2.08 -11.54 -12.06
C LYS A 239 -1.20 -10.36 -12.51
N THR A 240 -1.68 -9.57 -13.48
CA THR A 240 -0.98 -8.40 -14.03
C THR A 240 -0.71 -7.34 -12.97
N HIS A 241 -1.72 -6.96 -12.18
CA HIS A 241 -1.59 -5.98 -11.11
C HIS A 241 -0.51 -6.40 -10.08
N ARG A 242 -0.54 -7.66 -9.60
CA ARG A 242 0.48 -8.21 -8.69
C ARG A 242 1.86 -8.48 -9.32
N MET A 243 2.00 -8.38 -10.64
CA MET A 243 3.31 -8.31 -11.30
C MET A 243 3.79 -6.86 -11.38
N PHE A 244 2.91 -5.92 -11.71
CA PHE A 244 3.20 -4.49 -11.73
C PHE A 244 3.67 -4.00 -10.35
N GLU A 245 2.92 -4.28 -9.29
CA GLU A 245 3.27 -3.98 -7.90
C GLU A 245 4.72 -4.43 -7.56
N LYS A 246 5.07 -5.67 -7.90
CA LYS A 246 6.42 -6.22 -7.68
C LYS A 246 7.51 -5.54 -8.51
N ILE A 247 7.19 -5.06 -9.70
CA ILE A 247 8.10 -4.27 -10.55
C ILE A 247 8.34 -2.90 -9.91
N VAL A 248 7.30 -2.23 -9.40
CA VAL A 248 7.43 -0.97 -8.65
C VAL A 248 8.30 -1.17 -7.41
N ILE A 249 8.02 -2.20 -6.59
CA ILE A 249 8.79 -2.52 -5.39
C ILE A 249 10.26 -2.79 -5.73
N ALA A 250 10.54 -3.59 -6.77
CA ALA A 250 11.90 -3.87 -7.22
C ALA A 250 12.63 -2.60 -7.69
N LEU A 251 11.95 -1.71 -8.40
CA LEU A 251 12.52 -0.45 -8.89
C LEU A 251 12.77 0.55 -7.75
N LEU A 252 11.83 0.68 -6.79
CA LEU A 252 12.03 1.47 -5.58
C LEU A 252 13.23 0.95 -4.76
N LEU A 253 13.42 -0.36 -4.65
CA LEU A 253 14.62 -0.95 -4.03
C LEU A 253 15.90 -0.59 -4.80
N VAL A 254 15.92 -0.70 -6.14
CA VAL A 254 17.06 -0.31 -6.98
C VAL A 254 17.42 1.17 -6.77
N ILE A 255 16.43 2.05 -6.70
CA ILE A 255 16.62 3.49 -6.45
C ILE A 255 17.13 3.75 -5.03
N THR A 256 16.55 3.06 -4.04
CA THR A 256 16.98 3.14 -2.63
C THR A 256 18.44 2.75 -2.48
N PHE A 257 18.84 1.59 -3.03
CA PHE A 257 20.24 1.15 -3.01
C PHE A 257 21.15 2.04 -3.87
N GLY A 258 20.65 2.61 -4.97
CA GLY A 258 21.38 3.58 -5.79
C GLY A 258 21.69 4.88 -5.03
N PHE A 259 20.73 5.44 -4.31
CA PHE A 259 20.95 6.62 -3.47
C PHE A 259 21.81 6.33 -2.25
N ILE A 260 21.61 5.19 -1.58
CA ILE A 260 22.50 4.75 -0.48
C ILE A 260 23.94 4.57 -1.00
N ALA A 261 24.14 3.98 -2.18
CA ALA A 261 25.47 3.89 -2.80
C ALA A 261 26.05 5.27 -3.16
N GLY A 262 25.22 6.21 -3.64
CA GLY A 262 25.60 7.61 -3.82
C GLY A 262 26.12 8.26 -2.53
N LEU A 263 25.44 8.01 -1.40
CA LEU A 263 25.87 8.45 -0.06
C LEU A 263 27.12 7.75 0.47
N PHE A 264 27.56 6.62 -0.12
CA PHE A 264 28.88 6.02 0.18
C PHE A 264 29.99 6.57 -0.74
N ILE A 265 29.65 7.00 -1.96
CA ILE A 265 30.60 7.59 -2.92
C ILE A 265 30.91 9.05 -2.57
N ALA A 266 29.89 9.82 -2.20
CA ALA A 266 29.98 11.18 -1.70
C ALA A 266 29.52 11.23 -0.23
N PRO A 267 30.35 10.76 0.73
CA PRO A 267 29.95 10.61 2.12
C PRO A 267 29.53 11.96 2.75
N PRO A 268 28.26 12.11 3.20
CA PRO A 268 27.84 13.28 3.95
C PRO A 268 28.55 13.29 5.31
N ASN A 269 28.91 14.47 5.80
CA ASN A 269 29.64 14.62 7.06
C ASN A 269 28.80 14.09 8.25
N PRO A 270 29.24 13.04 8.98
CA PRO A 270 28.41 12.41 10.01
C PRO A 270 28.01 13.34 11.17
N SER A 271 28.82 14.37 11.48
CA SER A 271 28.46 15.37 12.50
C SER A 271 27.22 16.18 12.12
N ASP A 272 27.01 16.39 10.82
CA ASP A 272 26.03 17.38 10.33
C ASP A 272 24.68 16.70 10.10
N VAL A 273 24.72 15.42 9.65
CA VAL A 273 23.56 14.51 9.69
C VAL A 273 23.12 14.28 11.15
N ALA A 274 24.06 14.06 12.08
CA ALA A 274 23.74 13.94 13.51
C ALA A 274 23.23 15.25 14.12
N GLY A 275 23.72 16.41 13.65
CA GLY A 275 23.17 17.72 13.98
C GLY A 275 21.74 17.91 13.49
N GLY A 276 21.42 17.38 12.30
CA GLY A 276 20.07 17.35 11.72
C GLY A 276 19.05 16.48 12.47
N LEU A 277 19.51 15.55 13.30
CA LEU A 277 18.66 14.77 14.23
C LEU A 277 18.28 15.55 15.50
N ILE A 278 18.87 16.73 15.75
CA ILE A 278 18.54 17.57 16.90
C ILE A 278 17.38 18.51 16.53
N PRO A 279 16.24 18.50 17.26
CA PRO A 279 15.10 19.36 16.95
C PRO A 279 15.46 20.85 16.98
N ARG A 280 15.45 21.47 15.80
CA ARG A 280 15.73 22.90 15.56
C ARG A 280 14.85 23.43 14.44
N PHE A 281 14.44 24.68 14.58
CA PHE A 281 13.79 25.49 13.54
C PHE A 281 14.55 26.83 13.44
N THR A 282 14.67 27.36 12.23
CA THR A 282 15.46 28.58 11.96
C THR A 282 14.59 29.73 11.44
N THR A 283 13.57 29.42 10.65
CA THR A 283 12.63 30.38 10.05
C THR A 283 11.19 29.87 10.14
N THR A 284 10.20 30.75 9.97
CA THR A 284 8.78 30.36 9.79
C THR A 284 8.63 29.34 8.66
N ASP A 285 9.33 29.58 7.56
CA ASP A 285 9.37 28.78 6.34
C ASP A 285 9.88 27.34 6.61
N SER A 286 10.82 27.19 7.55
CA SER A 286 11.29 25.86 7.99
C SER A 286 10.22 25.08 8.78
N VAL A 287 9.31 25.76 9.47
CA VAL A 287 8.17 25.13 10.17
C VAL A 287 7.06 24.75 9.18
N LEU A 288 6.83 25.58 8.16
CA LEU A 288 5.94 25.27 7.04
C LEU A 288 6.41 24.04 6.27
N MET A 289 7.70 24.00 5.91
CA MET A 289 8.26 22.84 5.21
C MET A 289 8.20 21.58 6.07
N ALA A 290 8.48 21.68 7.38
CA ALA A 290 8.31 20.58 8.32
C ALA A 290 6.85 20.06 8.38
N SER A 291 5.87 20.96 8.38
CA SER A 291 4.45 20.55 8.35
C SER A 291 4.01 20.01 6.99
N SER A 292 4.60 20.47 5.88
CA SER A 292 4.37 19.93 4.54
C SER A 292 4.93 18.50 4.40
N MET A 293 6.14 18.25 4.91
CA MET A 293 6.71 16.89 5.01
C MET A 293 5.83 15.97 5.87
N LEU A 294 5.28 16.46 6.98
CA LEU A 294 4.34 15.71 7.81
C LEU A 294 3.02 15.43 7.10
N GLY A 295 2.51 16.39 6.31
CA GLY A 295 1.35 16.24 5.44
C GLY A 295 1.53 15.11 4.41
N ALA A 296 2.65 15.15 3.68
CA ALA A 296 3.02 14.12 2.71
C ALA A 296 3.25 12.75 3.37
N THR A 297 3.93 12.71 4.53
CA THR A 297 4.23 11.43 5.21
C THR A 297 2.95 10.78 5.77
N VAL A 298 2.03 11.54 6.37
CA VAL A 298 0.88 10.98 7.11
C VAL A 298 -0.39 10.96 6.24
N MET A 299 -0.35 10.17 5.16
CA MET A 299 -1.45 10.02 4.20
C MET A 299 -2.77 9.50 4.82
N PRO A 300 -3.89 10.27 4.81
CA PRO A 300 -5.15 9.83 5.40
C PRO A 300 -5.77 8.63 4.69
N HIS A 301 -5.67 8.55 3.36
CA HIS A 301 -6.21 7.45 2.56
C HIS A 301 -5.53 6.12 2.92
N ALA A 302 -4.21 6.13 3.18
CA ALA A 302 -3.45 4.97 3.62
C ALA A 302 -3.90 4.48 5.00
N ILE A 303 -4.30 5.39 5.90
CA ILE A 303 -4.87 5.02 7.20
C ILE A 303 -6.18 4.24 6.99
N TYR A 304 -7.12 4.75 6.19
CA TYR A 304 -8.39 4.05 5.93
C TYR A 304 -8.14 2.68 5.30
N LEU A 305 -7.37 2.64 4.21
CA LEU A 305 -7.05 1.45 3.43
C LEU A 305 -6.45 0.31 4.25
N HIS A 306 -5.51 0.63 5.15
CA HIS A 306 -4.79 -0.41 5.90
C HIS A 306 -5.71 -1.16 6.87
N SER A 307 -6.80 -0.54 7.35
CA SER A 307 -7.82 -1.23 8.14
C SER A 307 -8.62 -2.27 7.34
N THR A 308 -8.62 -2.18 6.01
CA THR A 308 -9.33 -3.09 5.10
C THR A 308 -8.41 -4.18 4.55
N LEU A 309 -7.18 -3.84 4.14
CA LEU A 309 -6.21 -4.81 3.59
C LEU A 309 -5.91 -5.98 4.56
N VAL A 310 -5.93 -5.73 5.87
CA VAL A 310 -5.74 -6.77 6.90
C VAL A 310 -6.95 -7.70 7.08
N ASN A 311 -8.15 -7.28 6.66
CA ASN A 311 -9.36 -8.10 6.70
C ASN A 311 -9.44 -9.01 5.46
N ASP A 312 -9.17 -8.46 4.29
CA ASP A 312 -9.23 -9.14 2.98
C ASP A 312 -8.21 -10.27 2.83
N HIS A 313 -7.10 -10.21 3.56
CA HIS A 313 -6.08 -11.26 3.53
C HIS A 313 -6.60 -12.65 3.96
N TYR A 314 -7.71 -12.72 4.70
CA TYR A 314 -8.28 -13.97 5.23
C TYR A 314 -9.54 -14.43 4.49
N ALA A 315 -9.35 -14.81 3.22
CA ALA A 315 -10.36 -15.41 2.36
C ALA A 315 -11.11 -16.58 3.04
N GLY A 316 -12.43 -16.64 2.80
CA GLY A 316 -13.34 -17.57 3.46
C GLY A 316 -12.96 -19.05 3.24
N GLY A 317 -12.73 -19.77 4.34
CA GLY A 317 -12.44 -21.21 4.35
C GLY A 317 -11.13 -21.59 5.04
N GLN A 318 -10.19 -20.67 5.22
CA GLN A 318 -8.99 -20.92 6.03
C GLN A 318 -9.26 -20.71 7.53
N ALA A 319 -8.58 -21.48 8.38
CA ALA A 319 -8.62 -21.30 9.82
C ALA A 319 -7.91 -19.99 10.21
N LYS A 320 -8.67 -18.92 10.46
CA LYS A 320 -8.12 -17.60 10.83
C LYS A 320 -7.16 -17.75 12.03
N PRO A 321 -5.91 -17.26 11.94
CA PRO A 321 -4.99 -17.26 13.07
C PRO A 321 -5.58 -16.52 14.27
N THR A 322 -5.21 -16.91 15.49
CA THR A 322 -5.60 -16.21 16.71
C THR A 322 -5.25 -14.72 16.60
N ILE A 323 -6.16 -13.82 16.98
CA ILE A 323 -5.99 -12.35 16.90
C ILE A 323 -4.62 -11.90 17.43
N LYS A 324 -4.11 -12.52 18.50
CA LYS A 324 -2.75 -12.27 19.01
C LYS A 324 -1.67 -12.40 17.93
N ARG A 325 -1.65 -13.50 17.17
CA ARG A 325 -0.68 -13.74 16.08
C ARG A 325 -0.86 -12.77 14.92
N LEU A 326 -2.09 -12.33 14.64
CA LEU A 326 -2.37 -11.31 13.63
C LEU A 326 -1.79 -9.96 14.04
N LEU A 327 -1.97 -9.55 15.30
CA LEU A 327 -1.40 -8.32 15.85
C LEU A 327 0.13 -8.39 15.98
N ASP A 328 0.67 -9.50 16.48
CA ASP A 328 2.12 -9.71 16.59
C ASP A 328 2.80 -9.71 15.20
N GLY A 329 2.17 -10.34 14.20
CA GLY A 329 2.64 -10.37 12.80
C GLY A 329 2.52 -9.02 12.11
N SER A 330 1.35 -8.37 12.19
CA SER A 330 1.13 -7.03 11.65
C SER A 330 2.09 -6.01 12.27
N LYS A 331 2.37 -6.07 13.58
CA LYS A 331 3.37 -5.21 14.21
C LYS A 331 4.75 -5.32 13.55
N ILE A 332 5.17 -6.55 13.20
CA ILE A 332 6.45 -6.80 12.54
C ILE A 332 6.41 -6.27 11.10
N ASP A 333 5.33 -6.54 10.36
CA ASP A 333 5.10 -6.11 8.98
C ASP A 333 5.13 -4.56 8.86
N VAL A 334 4.29 -3.85 9.62
CA VAL A 334 4.23 -2.38 9.64
C VAL A 334 5.57 -1.74 10.00
N VAL A 335 6.29 -2.31 10.97
CA VAL A 335 7.61 -1.78 11.36
C VAL A 335 8.64 -1.96 10.24
N TRP A 336 8.72 -3.11 9.59
CA TRP A 336 9.68 -3.32 8.50
C TRP A 336 9.34 -2.52 7.23
N ALA A 337 8.06 -2.49 6.85
CA ALA A 337 7.62 -1.79 5.65
C ALA A 337 7.86 -0.27 5.74
N LEU A 338 7.55 0.35 6.89
CA LEU A 338 7.79 1.77 7.11
C LEU A 338 9.24 2.11 7.48
N LEU A 339 10.00 1.19 8.09
CA LEU A 339 11.45 1.36 8.22
C LEU A 339 12.11 1.39 6.84
N LEU A 340 11.69 0.54 5.90
CA LEU A 340 12.15 0.57 4.52
C LEU A 340 11.76 1.89 3.84
N ALA A 341 10.48 2.25 3.80
CA ALA A 341 10.00 3.48 3.16
C ALA A 341 10.67 4.75 3.73
N GLY A 342 10.76 4.84 5.06
CA GLY A 342 11.48 5.93 5.73
C GLY A 342 12.98 5.96 5.45
N THR A 343 13.61 4.81 5.18
CA THR A 343 15.01 4.75 4.72
C THR A 343 15.16 5.34 3.32
N VAL A 344 14.19 5.12 2.42
CA VAL A 344 14.18 5.76 1.09
C VAL A 344 14.07 7.28 1.22
N ASN A 345 13.08 7.75 1.97
CA ASN A 345 12.81 9.17 2.17
C ASN A 345 13.97 9.89 2.87
N LEU A 346 14.62 9.24 3.84
CA LEU A 346 15.80 9.77 4.51
C LEU A 346 17.02 9.82 3.58
N SER A 347 17.22 8.81 2.73
CA SER A 347 18.31 8.82 1.74
C SER A 347 18.10 9.92 0.69
N LEU A 348 16.86 10.14 0.24
CA LEU A 348 16.47 11.24 -0.64
C LEU A 348 16.78 12.62 -0.02
N LEU A 349 16.36 12.85 1.23
CA LEU A 349 16.59 14.11 1.93
C LEU A 349 18.10 14.35 2.14
N ILE A 350 18.84 13.36 2.65
CA ILE A 350 20.29 13.47 2.89
C ILE A 350 21.04 13.70 1.57
N LEU A 351 20.66 13.05 0.47
CA LEU A 351 21.29 13.29 -0.83
C LEU A 351 21.02 14.70 -1.35
N ALA A 352 19.78 15.20 -1.26
CA ALA A 352 19.47 16.58 -1.62
C ALA A 352 20.22 17.57 -0.72
N ALA A 353 20.32 17.31 0.58
CA ALA A 353 21.08 18.10 1.54
C ALA A 353 22.60 18.10 1.29
N ASN A 354 23.15 17.05 0.68
CA ASN A 354 24.59 16.93 0.40
C ASN A 354 24.97 17.43 -1.01
N SER A 355 24.06 17.34 -1.98
CA SER A 355 24.36 17.57 -3.41
C SER A 355 23.62 18.75 -4.05
N LEU A 356 22.51 19.22 -3.46
CA LEU A 356 21.69 20.32 -3.98
C LEU A 356 21.69 21.56 -3.06
N TYR A 357 22.12 21.42 -1.79
CA TYR A 357 22.03 22.49 -0.81
C TYR A 357 22.86 23.74 -1.20
N GLY A 358 22.17 24.88 -1.29
CA GLY A 358 22.76 26.15 -1.71
C GLY A 358 22.82 26.37 -3.23
N MET A 359 22.33 25.43 -4.04
CA MET A 359 22.12 25.65 -5.48
C MET A 359 20.84 26.46 -5.74
N SER A 360 20.84 27.30 -6.78
CA SER A 360 19.63 28.00 -7.23
C SER A 360 18.83 27.16 -8.22
N GLY A 361 17.51 27.13 -8.08
CA GLY A 361 16.60 26.42 -8.99
C GLY A 361 16.36 24.93 -8.66
N THR A 362 16.93 24.40 -7.58
CA THR A 362 16.73 23.02 -7.11
C THR A 362 15.45 22.82 -6.27
N ASP A 363 14.55 23.80 -6.29
CA ASP A 363 13.30 23.82 -5.51
C ASP A 363 12.17 22.96 -6.10
N SER A 364 12.34 22.47 -7.34
CA SER A 364 11.37 21.65 -8.06
C SER A 364 11.92 20.25 -8.36
N ILE A 365 11.03 19.32 -8.70
CA ILE A 365 11.40 17.93 -9.04
C ILE A 365 12.30 17.90 -10.29
N GLU A 366 12.06 18.78 -11.26
CA GLU A 366 12.87 18.94 -12.48
C GLU A 366 14.28 19.45 -12.15
N GLY A 367 14.38 20.52 -11.35
CA GLY A 367 15.65 21.07 -10.91
C GLY A 367 16.47 20.06 -10.10
N ALA A 368 15.81 19.27 -9.26
CA ALA A 368 16.45 18.19 -8.52
C ALA A 368 16.89 17.02 -9.41
N GLN A 369 16.10 16.63 -10.43
CA GLN A 369 16.53 15.61 -11.38
C GLN A 369 17.75 16.09 -12.18
N HIS A 370 17.77 17.35 -12.62
CA HIS A 370 18.92 17.93 -13.30
C HIS A 370 20.18 17.95 -12.42
N ALA A 371 20.04 18.20 -11.12
CA ALA A 371 21.14 18.08 -10.16
C ALA A 371 21.59 16.61 -9.93
N ILE A 372 20.66 15.65 -9.90
CA ILE A 372 20.99 14.21 -9.88
C ILE A 372 21.74 13.82 -11.17
N VAL A 373 21.34 14.35 -12.34
CA VAL A 373 22.03 14.12 -13.62
C VAL A 373 23.43 14.74 -13.65
N SER A 374 23.65 15.92 -13.05
CA SER A 374 24.96 16.57 -13.04
C SER A 374 25.93 15.98 -12.01
N VAL A 375 25.44 15.47 -10.88
CA VAL A 375 26.26 14.92 -9.79
C VAL A 375 26.43 13.40 -9.88
N LEU A 376 25.38 12.65 -10.21
CA LEU A 376 25.38 11.18 -10.28
C LEU A 376 25.31 10.63 -11.72
N GLY A 377 25.11 11.49 -12.72
CA GLY A 377 25.16 11.15 -14.14
C GLY A 377 23.81 10.77 -14.77
N PRO A 378 23.71 10.80 -16.12
CA PRO A 378 22.44 10.64 -16.83
C PRO A 378 21.71 9.31 -16.55
N VAL A 379 22.45 8.22 -16.34
CA VAL A 379 21.87 6.89 -16.07
C VAL A 379 21.05 6.89 -14.78
N ILE A 380 21.56 7.53 -13.72
CA ILE A 380 20.89 7.58 -12.41
C ILE A 380 19.70 8.53 -12.45
N GLY A 381 19.81 9.68 -13.15
CA GLY A 381 18.67 10.57 -13.39
C GLY A 381 17.53 9.90 -14.17
N THR A 382 17.85 9.07 -15.17
CA THR A 382 16.85 8.27 -15.89
C THR A 382 16.21 7.21 -15.00
N ILE A 383 17.00 6.47 -14.20
CA ILE A 383 16.47 5.45 -13.26
C ILE A 383 15.53 6.10 -12.22
N PHE A 384 15.92 7.25 -11.65
CA PHE A 384 15.06 8.04 -10.76
C PHE A 384 13.74 8.45 -11.43
N SER A 385 13.80 8.90 -12.68
CA SER A 385 12.62 9.36 -13.43
C SER A 385 11.67 8.20 -13.78
N ILE A 386 12.19 7.03 -14.13
CA ILE A 386 11.38 5.80 -14.28
C ILE A 386 10.77 5.39 -12.91
N GLY A 387 11.50 5.60 -11.82
CA GLY A 387 11.02 5.40 -10.46
C GLY A 387 9.82 6.27 -10.09
N LEU A 388 9.92 7.57 -10.35
CA LEU A 388 8.86 8.54 -10.13
C LEU A 388 7.60 8.17 -10.95
N LEU A 389 7.79 7.75 -12.20
CA LEU A 389 6.72 7.24 -13.07
C LEU A 389 6.02 6.00 -12.47
N ALA A 390 6.81 5.00 -12.05
CA ALA A 390 6.32 3.76 -11.49
C ALA A 390 5.60 3.97 -10.15
N SER A 391 6.16 4.82 -9.28
CA SER A 391 5.56 5.20 -8.00
C SER A 391 4.21 5.90 -8.20
N SER A 392 4.13 6.88 -9.12
CA SER A 392 2.88 7.59 -9.47
C SER A 392 1.76 6.62 -9.84
N LEU A 393 2.05 5.68 -10.75
CA LEU A 393 1.09 4.68 -11.23
C LEU A 393 0.70 3.65 -10.15
N SER A 394 1.60 3.36 -9.20
CA SER A 394 1.32 2.47 -8.07
C SER A 394 0.46 3.15 -7.01
N SER A 395 0.81 4.38 -6.65
CA SER A 395 0.04 5.20 -5.69
C SER A 395 -1.40 5.34 -6.17
N THR A 396 -1.64 5.59 -7.47
CA THR A 396 -3.01 5.64 -8.02
C THR A 396 -3.83 4.42 -7.65
N SER A 397 -3.27 3.21 -7.81
CA SER A 397 -4.02 1.98 -7.54
C SER A 397 -4.40 1.87 -6.06
N VAL A 398 -3.49 2.29 -5.18
CA VAL A 398 -3.68 2.36 -3.73
C VAL A 398 -4.74 3.42 -3.37
N GLY A 399 -4.66 4.61 -3.97
CA GLY A 399 -5.58 5.73 -3.76
C GLY A 399 -7.01 5.42 -4.22
N THR A 400 -7.18 4.80 -5.41
CA THR A 400 -8.51 4.43 -5.90
C THR A 400 -9.16 3.33 -5.09
N TYR A 401 -8.38 2.34 -4.62
CA TYR A 401 -8.90 1.29 -3.74
C TYR A 401 -9.28 1.85 -2.37
N ALA A 402 -8.51 2.80 -1.82
CA ALA A 402 -8.91 3.57 -0.64
C ALA A 402 -10.19 4.38 -0.87
N GLY A 403 -10.33 5.07 -2.02
CA GLY A 403 -11.53 5.85 -2.37
C GLY A 403 -12.80 4.99 -2.50
N SER A 404 -12.69 3.84 -3.16
CA SER A 404 -13.76 2.85 -3.27
C SER A 404 -14.22 2.34 -1.90
N GLU A 405 -13.27 2.07 -1.00
CA GLU A 405 -13.54 1.64 0.38
C GLU A 405 -14.17 2.76 1.23
N ILE A 406 -13.75 4.01 1.05
CA ILE A 406 -14.36 5.19 1.67
C ILE A 406 -15.83 5.32 1.22
N MET A 407 -16.12 5.16 -0.08
CA MET A 407 -17.49 5.11 -0.59
C MET A 407 -18.29 3.93 -0.04
N HIS A 408 -17.66 2.75 0.09
CA HIS A 408 -18.34 1.56 0.59
C HIS A 408 -18.70 1.69 2.07
N GLY A 409 -17.75 2.03 2.93
CA GLY A 409 -17.98 2.18 4.36
C GLY A 409 -18.90 3.35 4.71
N LEU A 410 -18.65 4.55 4.16
CA LEU A 410 -19.41 5.75 4.52
C LEU A 410 -20.78 5.80 3.84
N LEU A 411 -20.86 5.61 2.52
CA LEU A 411 -22.12 5.76 1.78
C LEU A 411 -22.90 4.45 1.63
N ARG A 412 -22.25 3.28 1.78
CA ARG A 412 -22.80 1.94 1.46
C ARG A 412 -23.16 1.76 -0.02
N ILE A 413 -22.58 2.60 -0.88
CA ILE A 413 -22.69 2.48 -2.34
C ILE A 413 -21.56 1.57 -2.82
N LYS A 414 -21.88 0.61 -3.70
CA LYS A 414 -20.86 -0.17 -4.42
C LYS A 414 -20.57 0.50 -5.75
N ALA A 415 -19.77 1.57 -5.70
CA ALA A 415 -19.30 2.27 -6.89
C ALA A 415 -18.26 1.39 -7.63
N PRO A 416 -18.23 1.40 -8.97
CA PRO A 416 -17.16 0.74 -9.71
C PRO A 416 -15.88 1.60 -9.69
N MET A 417 -14.72 0.97 -9.53
CA MET A 417 -13.40 1.62 -9.39
C MET A 417 -13.13 2.74 -10.41
N TRP A 418 -13.53 2.54 -11.68
CA TRP A 418 -13.35 3.52 -12.75
C TRP A 418 -14.16 4.80 -12.52
N ALA A 419 -15.33 4.74 -11.88
CA ALA A 419 -16.14 5.92 -11.61
C ALA A 419 -15.51 6.76 -10.50
N CYS A 420 -14.99 6.12 -9.45
CA CYS A 420 -14.20 6.79 -8.41
C CYS A 420 -13.02 7.52 -9.04
N ARG A 421 -12.21 6.82 -9.85
CA ARG A 421 -11.06 7.45 -10.53
C ARG A 421 -11.46 8.57 -11.49
N VAL A 422 -12.58 8.49 -12.20
CA VAL A 422 -13.03 9.61 -13.05
C VAL A 422 -13.39 10.85 -12.22
N VAL A 423 -14.03 10.67 -11.06
CA VAL A 423 -14.39 11.79 -10.15
C VAL A 423 -13.15 12.44 -9.53
N THR A 424 -12.10 11.68 -9.22
CA THR A 424 -10.86 12.22 -8.64
C THR A 424 -9.88 12.76 -9.70
N LEU A 425 -9.75 12.08 -10.84
CA LEU A 425 -8.84 12.42 -11.94
C LEU A 425 -9.22 13.72 -12.65
N VAL A 426 -10.51 13.93 -12.95
CA VAL A 426 -10.94 15.08 -13.77
C VAL A 426 -10.66 16.43 -13.09
N PRO A 427 -10.97 16.64 -11.79
CA PRO A 427 -10.54 17.83 -11.06
C PRO A 427 -9.01 17.98 -11.03
N GLY A 428 -8.25 16.90 -10.85
CA GLY A 428 -6.78 16.92 -10.87
C GLY A 428 -6.22 17.40 -12.22
N LEU A 429 -6.76 16.91 -13.34
CA LEU A 429 -6.40 17.37 -14.69
C LEU A 429 -6.80 18.83 -14.96
N ILE A 430 -7.94 19.29 -14.43
CA ILE A 430 -8.36 20.70 -14.53
C ILE A 430 -7.39 21.60 -13.76
N VAL A 431 -7.01 21.22 -12.53
CA VAL A 431 -6.00 21.97 -11.77
C VAL A 431 -4.65 21.98 -12.49
N LEU A 432 -4.20 20.85 -13.04
CA LEU A 432 -2.96 20.76 -13.81
C LEU A 432 -2.96 21.61 -15.09
N TRP A 433 -4.13 21.82 -15.73
CA TRP A 433 -4.26 22.71 -16.89
C TRP A 433 -4.14 24.20 -16.53
N PHE A 434 -4.65 24.60 -15.36
CA PHE A 434 -4.64 25.99 -14.91
C PHE A 434 -3.46 26.37 -14.01
N ALA A 435 -2.72 25.40 -13.46
CA ALA A 435 -1.56 25.63 -12.61
C ALA A 435 -0.36 26.20 -13.41
N PRO A 436 0.10 27.44 -13.13
CA PRO A 436 1.26 28.01 -13.82
C PRO A 436 2.58 27.35 -13.41
N ASN A 437 2.62 26.80 -12.18
CA ASN A 437 3.75 26.07 -11.61
C ASN A 437 3.23 24.74 -11.01
N PRO A 438 3.70 23.57 -11.49
CA PRO A 438 3.27 22.28 -10.96
C PRO A 438 3.73 22.06 -9.50
N THR A 439 4.84 22.67 -9.09
CA THR A 439 5.38 22.51 -7.73
C THR A 439 4.50 23.22 -6.69
N GLU A 440 3.97 24.40 -7.03
CA GLU A 440 3.00 25.11 -6.18
C GLU A 440 1.69 24.32 -6.04
N ALA A 441 1.16 23.78 -7.15
CA ALA A 441 -0.02 22.92 -7.12
C ALA A 441 0.19 21.65 -6.28
N LEU A 442 1.38 21.06 -6.32
CA LEU A 442 1.77 19.92 -5.50
C LEU A 442 1.80 20.28 -4.00
N VAL A 443 2.41 21.41 -3.63
CA VAL A 443 2.45 21.91 -2.24
C VAL A 443 1.04 22.20 -1.72
N ILE A 444 0.18 22.85 -2.53
CA ILE A 444 -1.24 23.07 -2.18
C ILE A 444 -1.98 21.74 -1.98
N GLY A 445 -1.68 20.72 -2.79
CA GLY A 445 -2.14 19.34 -2.57
C GLY A 445 -1.76 18.81 -1.18
N GLN A 446 -0.49 18.96 -0.77
CA GLN A 446 -0.04 18.54 0.57
C GLN A 446 -0.71 19.33 1.71
N VAL A 447 -1.00 20.63 1.52
CA VAL A 447 -1.80 21.42 2.48
C VAL A 447 -3.20 20.82 2.67
N ILE A 448 -3.86 20.42 1.58
CA ILE A 448 -5.20 19.80 1.61
C ILE A 448 -5.14 18.41 2.28
N LEU A 449 -4.12 17.60 1.99
CA LEU A 449 -3.87 16.34 2.70
C LEU A 449 -3.71 16.59 4.21
N SER A 450 -2.91 17.58 4.61
CA SER A 450 -2.70 17.98 6.01
C SER A 450 -4.01 18.35 6.71
N VAL A 451 -4.88 19.15 6.08
CA VAL A 451 -6.23 19.45 6.60
C VAL A 451 -7.04 18.17 6.84
N GLY A 452 -6.81 17.12 6.05
CA GLY A 452 -7.50 15.84 6.13
C GLY A 452 -7.08 14.91 7.28
N ILE A 453 -5.83 15.00 7.76
CA ILE A 453 -5.27 14.04 8.73
C ILE A 453 -6.07 13.95 10.06
N PRO A 454 -6.51 15.05 10.69
CA PRO A 454 -7.26 15.00 11.94
C PRO A 454 -8.56 14.18 11.84
N PHE A 455 -9.22 14.20 10.68
CA PHE A 455 -10.45 13.45 10.44
C PHE A 455 -10.23 11.93 10.41
N ALA A 456 -9.04 11.47 10.01
CA ALA A 456 -8.67 10.05 10.11
C ALA A 456 -8.18 9.69 11.53
N ILE A 457 -7.30 10.50 12.13
CA ILE A 457 -6.65 10.16 13.40
C ILE A 457 -7.61 10.24 14.61
N ILE A 458 -8.48 11.25 14.69
CA ILE A 458 -9.35 11.44 15.88
C ILE A 458 -10.32 10.27 16.06
N PRO A 459 -11.05 9.78 15.03
CA PRO A 459 -11.90 8.59 15.16
C PRO A 459 -11.08 7.32 15.44
N LEU A 460 -9.94 7.13 14.77
CA LEU A 460 -9.06 5.98 15.00
C LEU A 460 -8.63 5.89 16.48
N MET A 461 -8.10 6.99 17.02
CA MET A 461 -7.70 7.12 18.42
C MET A 461 -8.86 6.90 19.40
N ARG A 462 -10.07 7.35 19.06
CA ARG A 462 -11.29 7.12 19.86
C ARG A 462 -11.71 5.64 19.84
N TYR A 463 -11.61 4.97 18.69
CA TYR A 463 -12.05 3.59 18.53
C TYR A 463 -11.05 2.57 19.09
N THR A 464 -9.73 2.77 18.95
CA THR A 464 -8.74 1.84 19.54
C THR A 464 -8.63 1.91 21.07
N HIS A 465 -9.12 2.99 21.68
CA HIS A 465 -9.29 3.13 23.13
C HIS A 465 -10.70 2.71 23.64
N SER A 466 -11.65 2.41 22.74
CA SER A 466 -12.98 1.96 23.17
C SER A 466 -12.99 0.49 23.57
N LYS A 467 -13.24 0.21 24.85
CA LYS A 467 -13.44 -1.16 25.37
C LYS A 467 -14.62 -1.89 24.70
N GLU A 468 -15.62 -1.15 24.23
CA GLU A 468 -16.79 -1.66 23.51
C GLU A 468 -16.42 -2.28 22.16
N LEU A 469 -15.45 -1.68 21.45
CA LEU A 469 -14.98 -2.14 20.14
C LEU A 469 -13.79 -3.10 20.23
N MET A 470 -12.87 -2.87 21.17
CA MET A 470 -11.59 -3.58 21.25
C MET A 470 -11.59 -4.74 22.26
N GLY A 471 -12.53 -4.76 23.21
CA GLY A 471 -12.56 -5.73 24.30
C GLY A 471 -11.22 -5.81 25.04
N GLN A 472 -10.64 -7.02 25.07
CA GLN A 472 -9.32 -7.28 25.68
C GLN A 472 -8.12 -6.65 24.95
N TRP A 473 -8.29 -6.18 23.71
CA TRP A 473 -7.22 -5.62 22.87
C TRP A 473 -7.13 -4.09 22.93
N VAL A 474 -7.89 -3.46 23.82
CA VAL A 474 -7.93 -2.00 24.00
C VAL A 474 -6.54 -1.43 24.32
N ASP A 475 -6.29 -0.19 23.92
CA ASP A 475 -5.04 0.47 24.30
C ASP A 475 -5.00 0.83 25.79
N GLY A 476 -3.93 0.39 26.46
CA GLY A 476 -3.61 0.85 27.81
C GLY A 476 -3.22 2.34 27.84
N PRO A 477 -3.32 3.00 29.00
CA PRO A 477 -3.28 4.46 29.12
C PRO A 477 -2.00 5.10 28.55
N VAL A 478 -0.84 4.44 28.68
CA VAL A 478 0.43 4.94 28.12
C VAL A 478 0.39 5.02 26.59
N LYS A 479 -0.18 4.01 25.91
CA LYS A 479 -0.33 4.03 24.44
C LYS A 479 -1.34 5.08 24.00
N HIS A 480 -2.44 5.24 24.75
CA HIS A 480 -3.43 6.27 24.45
C HIS A 480 -2.87 7.68 24.65
N ALA A 481 -2.13 7.94 25.73
CA ALA A 481 -1.45 9.22 25.98
C ALA A 481 -0.41 9.55 24.89
N LEU A 482 0.38 8.56 24.45
CA LEU A 482 1.30 8.73 23.32
C LEU A 482 0.55 9.07 22.02
N PHE A 483 -0.56 8.38 21.74
CA PHE A 483 -1.35 8.64 20.53
C PHE A 483 -2.05 10.01 20.58
N ILE A 484 -2.50 10.45 21.76
CA ILE A 484 -2.98 11.82 21.99
C ILE A 484 -1.87 12.83 21.71
N ALA A 485 -0.65 12.62 22.22
CA ALA A 485 0.47 13.54 21.97
C ALA A 485 0.81 13.66 20.48
N VAL A 486 0.81 12.53 19.75
CA VAL A 486 0.98 12.48 18.28
C VAL A 486 -0.16 13.20 17.56
N ALA A 487 -1.41 12.94 17.93
CA ALA A 487 -2.58 13.60 17.32
C ALA A 487 -2.57 15.12 17.56
N VAL A 488 -2.27 15.56 18.79
CA VAL A 488 -2.17 16.98 19.15
C VAL A 488 -1.02 17.68 18.41
N LEU A 489 0.14 17.03 18.28
CA LEU A 489 1.28 17.58 17.51
C LEU A 489 0.92 17.78 16.03
N ILE A 490 0.34 16.75 15.40
CA ILE A 490 -0.09 16.81 13.99
C ILE A 490 -1.18 17.88 13.80
N ILE A 491 -2.19 17.94 14.68
CA ILE A 491 -3.25 18.97 14.63
C ILE A 491 -2.66 20.37 14.81
N ALA A 492 -1.75 20.58 15.76
CA ALA A 492 -1.13 21.88 16.01
C ALA A 492 -0.29 22.37 14.83
N LEU A 493 0.50 21.48 14.22
CA LEU A 493 1.31 21.82 13.03
C LEU A 493 0.43 22.08 11.81
N ASN A 494 -0.61 21.27 11.58
CA ASN A 494 -1.58 21.51 10.50
C ASN A 494 -2.31 22.85 10.68
N VAL A 495 -2.77 23.18 11.89
CA VAL A 495 -3.39 24.49 12.18
C VAL A 495 -2.40 25.64 11.96
N LEU A 496 -1.14 25.48 12.36
CA LEU A 496 -0.10 26.49 12.15
C LEU A 496 0.18 26.70 10.66
N LEU A 497 0.32 25.63 9.88
CA LEU A 497 0.51 25.70 8.42
C LEU A 497 -0.70 26.35 7.75
N ILE A 498 -1.94 25.96 8.08
CA ILE A 498 -3.16 26.59 7.57
C ILE A 498 -3.17 28.10 7.84
N VAL A 499 -2.86 28.52 9.07
CA VAL A 499 -2.79 29.94 9.45
C VAL A 499 -1.70 30.68 8.67
N LEU A 500 -0.53 30.09 8.47
CA LEU A 500 0.57 30.70 7.74
C LEU A 500 0.29 30.80 6.22
N THR A 501 -0.37 29.80 5.64
CA THR A 501 -0.86 29.85 4.25
C THR A 501 -1.91 30.96 4.06
N PHE A 502 -2.89 31.07 4.94
CA PHE A 502 -3.87 32.17 4.88
C PHE A 502 -3.27 33.56 5.18
N LEU A 503 -2.12 33.64 5.84
CA LEU A 503 -1.35 34.87 6.04
C LEU A 503 -0.44 35.25 4.85
N GLY A 504 -0.40 34.44 3.78
CA GLY A 504 0.47 34.68 2.63
C GLY A 504 1.96 34.57 2.97
N LYS A 505 2.31 33.68 3.92
CA LYS A 505 3.68 33.44 4.39
C LYS A 505 4.14 31.99 4.20
N ALA A 506 3.47 31.25 3.31
CA ALA A 506 3.74 29.86 2.94
C ALA A 506 4.29 29.77 1.52
#